data_AF-A0A536PLK6-F1
#
_entry.id   AF-A0A536PLK6-F1
#
_cell.length_a   1.000
_cell.length_b   1.000
_cell.length_c   1.000
_cell.angle_alpha   90.00
_cell.angle_beta   90.00
_cell.angle_gamma   90.00
#
_symmetry.space_group_name_H-M   'P 1'
#
loop_
_entity.id
_entity.type
_entity.pdbx_description
1 polymer ?
#
loop_
_entity_poly.entity_id
_entity_poly.type
_entity_poly.pdbx_seq_one_letter_code
_entity_poly.pdbx_strand_id
1 'polypeptide(L)'
;MTAPLDTLRREPESPAGELQWADPIPAESVRRLACDASVTRVLLNPSSQPIDVGRATRVISSALRVALVVRDFGCRFPGCDRPPDWTEGHHLVHWADGGETNLDNVVLMCRRHHRRVHEGGWTLAWSDDRTLVAVQPEWTRLHVDGSHRPVPTPARHS
;
A
#
# COMPACT_ATOMS: atom_id res chain seq x y z
N MET A 1 3.37 -2.04 17.11
CA MET A 1 4.17 -1.29 16.12
C MET A 1 3.64 0.12 16.10
N THR A 2 4.53 1.10 16.11
CA THR A 2 4.16 2.52 16.00
C THR A 2 4.95 3.12 14.84
N ALA A 3 4.32 3.97 14.04
CA ALA A 3 4.98 4.69 12.97
C ALA A 3 4.33 6.07 12.82
N PRO A 4 5.10 7.10 12.45
CA PRO A 4 4.54 8.40 12.11
C PRO A 4 3.62 8.28 10.88
N LEU A 5 2.62 9.14 10.80
CA LEU A 5 1.65 9.13 9.70
C LEU A 5 2.34 9.35 8.35
N ASP A 6 3.43 10.12 8.33
CA ASP A 6 4.20 10.44 7.13
C ASP A 6 4.81 9.19 6.48
N THR A 7 5.22 8.22 7.31
CA THR A 7 5.68 6.88 6.87
C THR A 7 4.59 6.15 6.06
N LEU A 8 3.32 6.33 6.46
CA LEU A 8 2.18 5.74 5.75
C LEU A 8 1.80 6.54 4.50
N ARG A 9 1.91 7.88 4.54
CA ARG A 9 1.59 8.81 3.44
C ARG A 9 2.64 8.92 2.34
N ARG A 10 3.75 8.19 2.46
CA ARG A 10 4.86 8.18 1.49
C ARG A 10 5.55 9.55 1.35
N GLU A 11 5.66 10.30 2.44
CA GLU A 11 6.41 11.56 2.40
C GLU A 11 7.92 11.31 2.23
N PRO A 12 8.67 12.18 1.53
CA PRO A 12 10.12 12.09 1.42
C PRO A 12 10.79 12.01 2.80
N GLU A 13 11.84 11.20 2.95
CA GLU A 13 12.53 10.95 4.24
C GLU A 13 11.67 10.29 5.35
N SER A 14 10.56 9.66 4.98
CA SER A 14 9.71 8.85 5.87
C SER A 14 10.51 7.97 6.85
N PRO A 15 10.34 8.13 8.18
CA PRO A 15 11.02 7.33 9.20
C PRO A 15 10.66 5.84 9.13
N ALA A 16 11.55 4.98 9.64
CA ALA A 16 11.28 3.56 9.88
C ALA A 16 10.16 3.38 10.93
N GLY A 17 9.43 2.27 10.87
CA GLY A 17 8.44 1.95 11.90
C GLY A 17 9.08 1.24 13.07
N GLU A 18 8.64 1.60 14.27
CA GLU A 18 9.17 1.08 15.52
C GLU A 18 8.39 -0.16 15.97
N LEU A 19 9.13 -1.17 16.42
CA LEU A 19 8.61 -2.36 17.05
C LEU A 19 8.95 -2.32 18.54
N GLN A 20 8.05 -2.86 19.38
CA GLN A 20 8.20 -2.77 20.84
C GLN A 20 9.38 -3.61 21.38
N TRP A 21 9.80 -4.64 20.64
CA TRP A 21 10.83 -5.61 21.07
C TRP A 21 11.75 -6.05 19.93
N ALA A 22 11.83 -5.29 18.84
CA ALA A 22 12.64 -5.63 17.68
C ALA A 22 13.14 -4.37 16.98
N ASP A 23 14.12 -4.54 16.09
CA ASP A 23 14.68 -3.43 15.32
C ASP A 23 13.62 -2.75 14.43
N PRO A 24 13.78 -1.45 14.15
CA PRO A 24 12.88 -0.72 13.26
C PRO A 24 12.77 -1.38 11.88
N ILE A 25 11.55 -1.41 11.36
CA ILE A 25 11.31 -1.97 10.02
C ILE A 25 11.21 -0.85 8.97
N PRO A 26 11.63 -1.12 7.73
CA PRO A 26 11.55 -0.12 6.66
C PRO A 26 10.14 0.42 6.47
N ALA A 27 10.02 1.69 6.08
CA ALA A 27 8.74 2.37 5.82
C ALA A 27 7.81 1.55 4.90
N GLU A 28 8.35 0.85 3.91
CA GLU A 28 7.56 -0.02 3.04
C GLU A 28 7.03 -1.28 3.76
N SER A 29 7.82 -1.86 4.67
CA SER A 29 7.34 -2.96 5.51
C SER A 29 6.25 -2.48 6.46
N VAL A 30 6.36 -1.26 6.99
CA VAL A 30 5.29 -0.63 7.79
C VAL A 30 4.02 -0.47 6.95
N ARG A 31 4.12 0.08 5.74
CA ARG A 31 2.96 0.26 4.83
C ARG A 31 2.31 -1.07 4.47
N ARG A 32 3.12 -2.10 4.21
CA ARG A 32 2.62 -3.46 3.93
C ARG A 32 1.91 -4.05 5.14
N LEU A 33 2.50 -3.97 6.33
CA LEU A 33 1.86 -4.46 7.56
C LEU A 33 0.60 -3.65 7.87
N ALA A 34 0.62 -2.35 7.63
CA ALA A 34 -0.54 -1.49 7.78
C ALA A 34 -1.65 -1.84 6.78
N CYS A 35 -1.39 -2.60 5.71
CA CYS A 35 -2.43 -3.05 4.78
C CYS A 35 -3.46 -3.99 5.41
N ASP A 36 -3.01 -4.85 6.32
CA ASP A 36 -3.82 -5.89 6.96
C ASP A 36 -3.94 -5.72 8.49
N ALA A 37 -3.24 -4.74 9.08
CA ALA A 37 -3.26 -4.46 10.51
C ALA A 37 -4.39 -3.50 10.93
N SER A 38 -4.88 -3.69 12.16
CA SER A 38 -5.61 -2.65 12.87
C SER A 38 -4.65 -1.52 13.24
N VAL A 39 -4.88 -0.32 12.69
CA VAL A 39 -4.07 0.86 12.99
C VAL A 39 -4.90 1.80 13.86
N THR A 40 -4.36 2.11 15.04
CA THR A 40 -4.93 3.13 15.92
C THR A 40 -4.14 4.41 15.74
N ARG A 41 -4.80 5.47 15.28
CA ARG A 41 -4.15 6.78 15.16
C ARG A 41 -4.02 7.41 16.54
N VAL A 42 -2.81 7.74 16.96
CA VAL A 42 -2.57 8.52 18.19
C VAL A 42 -2.07 9.90 17.78
N LEU A 43 -2.82 10.93 18.13
CA LEU A 43 -2.38 12.31 18.00
C LEU A 43 -1.64 12.74 19.27
N LEU A 44 -0.49 13.38 19.11
CA LEU A 44 0.32 13.92 20.20
C LEU A 44 0.32 15.45 20.17
N ASN A 45 0.31 16.10 21.33
CA ASN A 45 0.61 17.53 21.45
C ASN A 45 2.13 17.79 21.29
N PRO A 46 2.59 19.05 21.20
CA PRO A 46 4.02 19.38 21.10
C PRO A 46 4.89 18.87 22.27
N SER A 47 4.28 18.52 23.39
CA SER A 47 4.93 17.92 24.57
C SER A 47 4.85 16.39 24.57
N SER A 48 4.54 15.76 23.43
CA SER A 48 4.40 14.31 23.24
C SER A 48 3.31 13.63 24.09
N GLN A 49 2.26 14.37 24.49
CA GLN A 49 1.13 13.82 25.23
C GLN A 49 -0.04 13.47 24.28
N PRO A 50 -0.71 12.32 24.45
CA PRO A 50 -1.86 11.95 23.63
C PRO A 50 -3.04 12.92 23.76
N ILE A 51 -3.52 13.45 22.64
CA ILE A 51 -4.70 14.34 22.57
C ILE A 51 -5.93 13.65 21.96
N ASP A 52 -5.73 12.59 21.17
CA ASP A 52 -6.81 11.79 20.57
C ASP A 52 -6.27 10.40 20.16
N VAL A 53 -7.12 9.38 20.27
CA VAL A 53 -6.85 7.99 19.89
C VAL A 53 -7.97 7.57 18.92
N GLY A 54 -7.73 7.73 17.62
CA GLY A 54 -8.72 7.60 16.54
C GLY A 54 -9.23 6.17 16.28
N ARG A 55 -10.21 6.08 15.36
CA ARG A 55 -11.03 4.90 15.01
C ARG A 55 -10.19 3.65 14.61
N ALA A 56 -10.51 2.50 15.20
CA ALA A 56 -9.62 1.32 15.25
C ALA A 56 -9.79 0.24 14.16
N THR A 57 -10.60 0.39 13.11
CA THR A 57 -10.92 -0.76 12.25
C THR A 57 -10.74 -0.53 10.74
N ARG A 58 -9.61 -1.07 10.24
CA ARG A 58 -9.30 -1.39 8.84
C ARG A 58 -9.60 -2.86 8.50
N VAL A 59 -9.88 -3.70 9.49
CA VAL A 59 -10.08 -5.16 9.35
C VAL A 59 -11.11 -5.45 8.26
N ILE A 60 -10.68 -6.20 7.24
CA ILE A 60 -11.60 -6.82 6.29
C ILE A 60 -12.41 -7.83 7.08
N SER A 61 -13.68 -7.50 7.33
CA SER A 61 -14.58 -8.40 8.05
C SER A 61 -14.69 -9.74 7.32
N SER A 62 -15.00 -10.82 8.03
CA SER A 62 -15.22 -12.13 7.40
C SER A 62 -16.28 -12.05 6.29
N ALA A 63 -17.33 -11.25 6.48
CA ALA A 63 -18.35 -11.01 5.46
C ALA A 63 -17.78 -10.33 4.21
N LEU A 64 -16.96 -9.28 4.37
CA LEU A 64 -16.29 -8.64 3.26
C LEU A 64 -15.30 -9.59 2.57
N ARG A 65 -14.57 -10.42 3.33
CA ARG A 65 -13.66 -11.43 2.77
C ARG A 65 -14.40 -12.44 1.90
N VAL A 66 -15.55 -12.95 2.35
CA VAL A 66 -16.38 -13.87 1.54
C VAL A 66 -16.84 -13.19 0.26
N ALA A 67 -17.32 -11.94 0.34
CA ALA A 67 -17.75 -11.19 -0.83
C ALA A 67 -16.60 -10.96 -1.83
N LEU A 68 -15.38 -10.67 -1.34
CA LEU A 68 -14.18 -10.56 -2.15
C LEU A 68 -13.81 -11.89 -2.82
N VAL A 69 -13.91 -13.04 -2.14
CA VAL A 69 -13.66 -14.36 -2.74
C VAL A 69 -14.59 -14.59 -3.93
N VAL A 70 -15.88 -14.32 -3.75
CA VAL A 70 -16.91 -14.52 -4.79
C VAL A 70 -16.68 -13.59 -5.98
N ARG A 71 -16.32 -12.33 -5.72
CA ARG A 71 -16.08 -11.36 -6.80
C ARG A 71 -14.77 -11.63 -7.54
N ASP A 72 -13.71 -11.92 -6.80
CA ASP A 72 -12.36 -11.87 -7.34
C ASP A 72 -11.84 -13.21 -7.83
N PHE A 73 -12.38 -14.32 -7.34
CA PHE A 73 -11.97 -15.70 -7.64
C PHE A 73 -10.48 -16.03 -7.37
N GLY A 74 -9.69 -15.07 -6.90
CA GLY A 74 -8.24 -15.20 -6.74
C GLY A 74 -7.56 -13.84 -6.84
N CYS A 75 -6.26 -13.85 -7.12
CA CYS A 75 -5.50 -12.60 -7.28
C CYS A 75 -5.98 -11.82 -8.51
N ARG A 76 -6.39 -10.56 -8.32
CA ARG A 76 -6.91 -9.69 -9.40
C ARG A 76 -5.85 -9.04 -10.28
N PHE A 77 -4.57 -9.24 -10.00
CA PHE A 77 -3.52 -8.71 -10.86
C PHE A 77 -3.63 -9.35 -12.26
N PRO A 78 -3.58 -8.57 -13.36
CA PRO A 78 -3.77 -9.10 -14.72
C PRO A 78 -2.87 -10.31 -15.02
N GLY A 79 -3.48 -11.40 -15.50
CA GLY A 79 -2.79 -12.64 -15.84
C GLY A 79 -2.35 -13.50 -14.64
N CYS A 80 -2.79 -13.20 -13.42
CA CYS A 80 -2.55 -14.06 -12.26
C CYS A 80 -3.67 -15.08 -12.07
N ASP A 81 -3.29 -16.29 -11.66
CA ASP A 81 -4.18 -17.44 -11.42
C ASP A 81 -4.16 -17.92 -9.95
N ARG A 82 -3.54 -17.16 -9.05
CA ARG A 82 -3.38 -17.57 -7.65
C ARG A 82 -4.75 -17.65 -6.96
N PRO A 83 -5.06 -18.76 -6.26
CA PRO A 83 -6.37 -18.97 -5.65
C PRO A 83 -6.60 -18.02 -4.47
N PRO A 84 -7.86 -17.83 -4.03
CA PRO A 84 -8.20 -16.92 -2.94
C PRO A 84 -7.45 -17.22 -1.63
N ASP A 85 -7.15 -18.48 -1.35
CA ASP A 85 -6.43 -18.91 -0.15
C ASP A 85 -5.00 -18.33 -0.08
N TRP A 86 -4.45 -17.90 -1.22
CA TRP A 86 -3.10 -17.34 -1.34
C TRP A 86 -3.14 -15.81 -1.48
N THR A 87 -4.25 -15.19 -1.10
CA THR A 87 -4.49 -13.76 -1.27
C THR A 87 -4.87 -13.07 0.03
N GLU A 88 -4.46 -11.80 0.10
CA GLU A 88 -4.82 -10.82 1.11
C GLU A 88 -5.61 -9.69 0.44
N GLY A 89 -6.35 -8.90 1.22
CA GLY A 89 -7.09 -7.78 0.66
C GLY A 89 -6.21 -6.55 0.53
N HIS A 90 -6.23 -5.95 -0.65
CA HIS A 90 -5.47 -4.77 -1.01
C HIS A 90 -6.42 -3.60 -1.23
N HIS A 91 -6.18 -2.50 -0.52
CA HIS A 91 -6.90 -1.26 -0.79
C HIS A 91 -6.33 -0.54 -2.01
N LEU A 92 -7.18 -0.17 -2.97
CA LEU A 92 -6.79 0.57 -4.19
C LEU A 92 -6.39 2.01 -3.85
N VAL A 93 -7.23 2.71 -3.09
CA VAL A 93 -6.84 3.89 -2.32
C VAL A 93 -6.43 3.40 -0.95
N HIS A 94 -5.15 3.57 -0.59
CA HIS A 94 -4.67 3.09 0.69
C HIS A 94 -5.48 3.70 1.84
N TRP A 95 -5.77 2.89 2.86
CA TRP A 95 -6.51 3.36 4.04
C TRP A 95 -5.83 4.56 4.73
N ALA A 96 -4.50 4.61 4.76
CA ALA A 96 -3.76 5.73 5.33
C ALA A 96 -3.97 7.05 4.56
N ASP A 97 -4.33 6.95 3.29
CA ASP A 97 -4.69 8.06 2.40
C ASP A 97 -6.20 8.35 2.43
N GLY A 98 -6.96 7.72 3.35
CA GLY A 98 -8.40 7.90 3.53
C GLY A 98 -9.27 6.86 2.83
N GLY A 99 -8.70 5.80 2.27
CA GLY A 99 -9.46 4.76 1.58
C GLY A 99 -10.36 3.94 2.51
N GLU A 100 -11.60 3.70 2.07
CA GLU A 100 -12.59 2.91 2.82
C GLU A 100 -12.30 1.40 2.76
N THR A 101 -12.68 0.66 3.81
CA THR A 101 -12.69 -0.81 3.79
C THR A 101 -14.06 -1.30 3.31
N ASN A 102 -14.27 -1.28 1.99
CA ASN A 102 -15.50 -1.73 1.33
C ASN A 102 -15.16 -2.56 0.07
N LEU A 103 -16.18 -3.08 -0.63
CA LEU A 103 -15.95 -3.87 -1.84
C LEU A 103 -15.28 -3.04 -2.94
N ASP A 104 -15.73 -1.81 -3.19
CA ASP A 104 -15.25 -1.01 -4.33
C ASP A 104 -13.77 -0.63 -4.21
N ASN A 105 -13.27 -0.48 -2.98
CA ASN A 105 -11.91 -0.06 -2.72
C ASN A 105 -10.95 -1.20 -2.35
N VAL A 106 -11.43 -2.43 -2.13
CA VAL A 106 -10.57 -3.57 -1.74
C VAL A 106 -10.59 -4.66 -2.81
N VAL A 107 -9.43 -5.24 -3.15
CA VAL A 107 -9.27 -6.37 -4.10
C VAL A 107 -8.37 -7.46 -3.54
N LEU A 108 -8.56 -8.72 -3.95
CA LEU A 108 -7.66 -9.81 -3.57
C LEU A 108 -6.34 -9.75 -4.33
N MET A 109 -5.23 -9.82 -3.60
CA MET A 109 -3.88 -9.86 -4.15
C MET A 109 -3.02 -10.95 -3.51
N CYS A 110 -2.27 -11.69 -4.33
CA CYS A 110 -1.26 -12.62 -3.81
C CYS A 110 -0.02 -11.86 -3.35
N ARG A 111 0.71 -12.41 -2.37
CA ARG A 111 1.91 -11.78 -1.78
C ARG A 111 2.90 -11.22 -2.82
N ARG A 112 3.12 -11.92 -3.94
CA ARG A 112 4.00 -11.49 -5.03
C ARG A 112 3.54 -10.19 -5.68
N HIS A 113 2.26 -10.10 -6.02
CA HIS A 113 1.71 -8.91 -6.67
C HIS A 113 1.39 -7.80 -5.68
N HIS A 114 1.05 -8.15 -4.44
CA HIS A 114 0.97 -7.20 -3.34
C HIS A 114 2.29 -6.44 -3.21
N ARG A 115 3.42 -7.16 -3.14
CA ARG A 115 4.76 -6.54 -3.18
C ARG A 115 5.00 -5.70 -4.43
N ARG A 116 4.59 -6.16 -5.61
CA ARG A 116 4.84 -5.46 -6.88
C ARG A 116 4.14 -4.11 -6.97
N VAL A 117 2.92 -3.99 -6.42
CA VAL A 117 2.17 -2.73 -6.34
C VAL A 117 2.79 -1.78 -5.32
N HIS A 118 3.24 -2.33 -4.20
CA HIS A 118 3.90 -1.60 -3.12
C HIS A 118 5.29 -1.04 -3.49
N GLU A 119 6.18 -1.89 -4.00
CA GLU A 119 7.60 -1.57 -4.21
C GLU A 119 7.91 -1.22 -5.67
N GLY A 120 7.12 -1.73 -6.62
CA GLY A 120 7.40 -1.61 -8.06
C GLY A 120 6.76 -0.40 -8.73
N GLY A 121 6.11 0.50 -7.97
CA GLY A 121 5.44 1.70 -8.48
C GLY A 121 4.22 1.42 -9.36
N TRP A 122 3.70 0.19 -9.37
CA TRP A 122 2.49 -0.15 -10.12
C TRP A 122 1.27 0.45 -9.44
N THR A 123 0.37 1.02 -10.22
CA THR A 123 -0.92 1.54 -9.72
C THR A 123 -2.05 0.64 -10.20
N LEU A 124 -3.02 0.38 -9.33
CA LEU A 124 -4.22 -0.37 -9.66
C LEU A 124 -5.41 0.58 -9.78
N ALA A 125 -6.22 0.41 -10.81
CA ALA A 125 -7.46 1.16 -10.98
C ALA A 125 -8.53 0.26 -11.61
N TRP A 126 -9.79 0.58 -11.34
CA TRP A 126 -10.91 0.01 -12.10
C TRP A 126 -11.02 0.74 -13.44
N SER A 127 -11.21 -0.01 -14.52
CA SER A 127 -11.71 0.52 -15.79
C SER A 127 -13.23 0.66 -15.78
N ASP A 128 -13.79 1.34 -16.79
CA ASP A 128 -15.23 1.60 -16.91
C ASP A 128 -16.07 0.31 -16.96
N ASP A 129 -15.52 -0.78 -17.49
CA ASP A 129 -16.12 -2.11 -17.54
C ASP A 129 -15.90 -2.95 -16.25
N ARG A 130 -15.35 -2.34 -15.19
CA ARG A 130 -14.99 -2.99 -13.91
C ARG A 130 -13.95 -4.11 -14.05
N THR A 131 -13.08 -3.99 -15.04
CA THR A 131 -11.84 -4.76 -15.09
C THR A 131 -10.78 -4.05 -14.24
N LEU A 132 -9.97 -4.82 -13.50
CA LEU A 132 -8.86 -4.22 -12.76
C LEU A 132 -7.67 -4.05 -13.70
N VAL A 133 -7.23 -2.81 -13.92
CA VAL A 133 -6.06 -2.49 -14.72
C VAL A 133 -4.86 -2.22 -13.80
N ALA A 134 -3.71 -2.77 -14.19
CA ALA A 134 -2.44 -2.50 -13.52
C ALA A 134 -1.58 -1.62 -14.43
N VAL A 135 -1.37 -0.38 -14.02
CA VAL A 135 -0.60 0.62 -14.75
C VAL A 135 0.85 0.58 -14.26
N GLN A 136 1.79 0.40 -15.20
CA GLN A 136 3.22 0.47 -14.91
C GLN A 136 3.64 1.91 -14.68
N PRO A 137 4.58 2.16 -13.75
CA PRO A 137 5.14 3.49 -13.62
C PRO A 137 6.00 3.80 -14.84
N GLU A 138 5.93 5.05 -15.27
CA GLU A 138 6.35 5.51 -16.60
C GLU A 138 7.86 5.33 -16.85
N TRP A 139 8.67 5.32 -15.80
CA TRP A 139 10.12 5.07 -15.85
C TRP A 139 10.50 3.62 -16.23
N THR A 140 9.57 2.67 -16.18
CA THR A 140 9.80 1.28 -16.62
C THR A 140 9.89 1.18 -18.14
N ARG A 141 9.31 2.13 -18.89
CA ARG A 141 9.40 2.17 -20.37
C ARG A 141 10.75 2.67 -20.90
N LEU A 142 11.58 3.27 -20.04
CA LEU A 142 12.89 3.83 -20.44
C LEU A 142 14.04 2.80 -20.44
N HIS A 143 13.77 1.52 -20.16
CA HIS A 143 14.78 0.47 -20.19
C HIS A 143 14.48 -0.60 -21.26
N VAL A 144 14.57 -0.19 -22.52
CA VAL A 144 14.96 -1.06 -23.65
C VAL A 144 15.90 -0.23 -24.52
N ASP A 145 17.17 -0.17 -24.13
CA ASP A 145 18.37 -0.07 -24.99
C ASP A 145 19.54 0.53 -24.19
N GLY A 146 20.54 -0.33 -23.96
CA GLY A 146 21.70 -0.08 -23.10
C GLY A 146 22.71 0.91 -23.68
N SER A 147 22.36 2.19 -23.77
CA SER A 147 23.35 3.26 -23.91
C SER A 147 23.19 4.28 -22.78
N HIS A 148 23.90 4.01 -21.68
CA HIS A 148 24.06 4.97 -20.60
C HIS A 148 24.77 6.21 -21.11
N ARG A 149 24.10 7.36 -21.10
CA ARG A 149 24.75 8.65 -20.93
C ARG A 149 24.15 9.31 -19.68
N PRO A 150 24.96 9.71 -18.68
CA PRO A 150 24.42 10.31 -17.47
C PRO A 150 23.72 11.64 -17.80
N VAL A 151 22.48 11.79 -17.35
CA VAL A 151 21.73 13.05 -17.39
C VAL A 151 22.30 13.96 -16.29
N PRO A 152 22.69 15.21 -16.58
CA PRO A 152 23.23 16.10 -15.56
C PRO A 152 22.15 16.49 -14.55
N THR A 153 22.52 16.46 -13.28
CA THR A 153 21.68 16.89 -12.15
C THR A 153 21.29 18.36 -12.32
N PRO A 154 20.01 18.75 -12.18
CA PRO A 154 19.64 20.15 -12.22
C PRO A 154 20.23 20.86 -10.99
N ALA A 155 20.91 21.98 -11.23
CA ALA A 155 21.49 22.81 -10.19
C ALA A 155 20.40 23.31 -9.25
N ARG A 156 20.61 23.15 -7.94
CA ARG A 156 19.77 23.75 -6.91
C ARG A 156 19.93 25.26 -7.00
N HIS A 157 18.85 25.98 -7.29
CA HIS A 157 18.78 27.41 -7.04
C HIS A 157 18.45 27.62 -5.56
N SER A 158 19.32 28.40 -4.92
CA SER A 158 19.29 28.91 -3.54
C SER A 158 18.05 29.74 -3.22
#